data_AF-A0A645C8W6-F1
#
_entry.id   AF-A0A645C8W6-F1
#
_cell.length_a   1.000
_cell.length_b   1.000
_cell.length_c   1.000
_cell.angle_alpha   90.00
_cell.angle_beta   90.00
_cell.angle_gamma   90.00
#
_symmetry.space_group_name_H-M   'P 1'
#
loop_
_entity.id
_entity.type
_entity.pdbx_description
1 polymer ?
#
loop_
_entity_poly.entity_id
_entity_poly.type
_entity_poly.pdbx_seq_one_letter_code
_entity_poly.pdbx_strand_id
1 'polypeptide(L)'
;MNKKKIAIFTTIIYVIVLGSGLYLYSWFAGNKVDELEKLLVSLISQIMAVICIVYIVNKYYGWKNIGFRKIKLKNTIWFFPYIVILVPMVWEFLINTFKNAASFSASTWAGLFITFLGALSVGFSEEVIFRGIYLESFKSDKTVIKAMIISYLGFSVFHIVNLFLGNSFAQVFITIIVSSLLGFSFIALSIKLESIWLNIIFHTTWNFILISSQTLNFSVSKTSGLISEVNILVGSILWLMIIKKEKTKTKNKKTTV
;
A
#
# COMPACT_ATOMS: atom_id res chain seq x y z
N MET A 1 23.30 12.35 2.01
CA MET A 1 22.31 12.35 3.11
C MET A 1 22.13 10.90 3.58
N ASN A 2 21.99 10.64 4.89
CA ASN A 2 21.80 9.28 5.42
C ASN A 2 20.47 8.68 4.87
N LYS A 3 20.50 7.45 4.33
CA LYS A 3 19.33 6.76 3.75
C LYS A 3 18.13 6.72 4.71
N LYS A 4 18.35 6.52 6.02
CA LYS A 4 17.26 6.54 7.02
C LYS A 4 16.59 7.91 7.14
N LYS A 5 17.39 8.98 7.12
CA LYS A 5 16.86 10.35 7.12
C LYS A 5 16.05 10.61 5.85
N ILE A 6 16.53 10.11 4.70
CA ILE A 6 15.79 10.19 3.44
C ILE A 6 14.47 9.43 3.57
N ALA A 7 14.45 8.21 4.11
CA ALA A 7 13.22 7.43 4.28
C ALA A 7 12.15 8.16 5.11
N ILE A 8 12.54 8.68 6.28
CA ILE A 8 11.64 9.47 7.14
C ILE A 8 11.16 10.73 6.42
N PHE A 9 12.08 11.44 5.76
CA PHE A 9 11.75 12.64 4.98
C PHE A 9 10.78 12.36 3.83
N THR A 10 10.92 11.23 3.12
CA THR A 10 9.99 10.81 2.08
C THR A 10 8.58 10.63 2.64
N THR A 11 8.42 9.97 3.79
CA THR A 11 7.10 9.81 4.42
C THR A 11 6.51 11.15 4.85
N ILE A 12 7.32 12.05 5.41
CA ILE A 12 6.85 13.38 5.81
C ILE A 12 6.38 14.18 4.58
N ILE A 13 7.15 14.21 3.50
CA ILE A 13 6.72 14.85 2.24
C ILE A 13 5.43 14.23 1.74
N TYR A 14 5.35 12.90 1.71
CA TYR A 14 4.16 12.18 1.25
C TYR A 14 2.91 12.64 2.02
N VAL A 15 2.99 12.65 3.36
CA VAL A 15 1.91 13.10 4.24
C VAL A 15 1.55 14.56 3.99
N ILE A 16 2.55 15.45 3.89
CA ILE A 16 2.31 16.88 3.69
C ILE A 16 1.59 17.13 2.35
N VAL A 17 2.05 16.51 1.27
CA VAL A 17 1.48 16.69 -0.08
C VAL A 17 0.04 16.18 -0.16
N LEU A 18 -0.26 15.06 0.51
CA LEU A 18 -1.63 14.54 0.58
C LEU A 18 -2.53 15.40 1.46
N GLY A 19 -2.06 15.74 2.67
CA GLY A 19 -2.80 16.56 3.61
C GLY A 19 -3.09 17.96 3.08
N SER A 20 -2.13 18.59 2.40
CA SER A 20 -2.29 19.95 1.88
C SER A 20 -3.37 20.06 0.82
N GLY A 21 -3.50 19.07 -0.09
CA GLY A 21 -4.51 19.15 -1.16
C GLY A 21 -5.93 19.08 -0.62
N LEU A 22 -6.21 18.10 0.24
CA LEU A 22 -7.51 17.92 0.87
C LEU A 22 -7.87 19.08 1.80
N TYR A 23 -6.90 19.58 2.57
CA TYR A 23 -7.10 20.74 3.43
C TYR A 23 -7.42 22.01 2.63
N LEU A 24 -6.62 22.31 1.59
CA LEU A 24 -6.85 23.48 0.74
C LEU A 24 -8.20 23.39 0.04
N TYR A 25 -8.58 22.22 -0.50
CA TYR A 25 -9.89 22.04 -1.11
C TYR A 25 -11.01 22.31 -0.11
N SER A 26 -10.95 21.72 1.09
CA SER A 26 -11.98 21.92 2.12
C SER A 26 -12.08 23.39 2.55
N TRP A 27 -10.95 24.10 2.58
CA TRP A 27 -10.91 25.53 2.90
C TRP A 27 -11.59 26.40 1.82
N PHE A 28 -11.36 26.11 0.54
CA PHE A 28 -11.93 26.90 -0.56
C PHE A 28 -13.36 26.51 -0.93
N ALA A 29 -13.73 25.22 -0.81
CA ALA A 29 -15.06 24.72 -1.16
C ALA A 29 -16.14 25.12 -0.13
N GLY A 30 -15.76 25.44 1.11
CA GLY A 30 -16.71 25.76 2.18
C GLY A 30 -17.73 24.63 2.37
N ASN A 31 -19.03 24.95 2.31
CA ASN A 31 -20.12 23.97 2.47
C ASN A 31 -20.56 23.29 1.15
N LYS A 32 -19.99 23.67 0.00
CA LYS A 32 -20.35 23.11 -1.31
C LYS A 32 -19.26 22.17 -1.77
N VAL A 33 -19.25 20.96 -1.22
CA VAL A 33 -18.31 19.91 -1.62
C VAL A 33 -18.90 19.15 -2.80
N ASP A 34 -18.29 19.33 -3.98
CA ASP A 34 -18.53 18.46 -5.13
C ASP A 34 -17.62 17.23 -5.05
N GLU A 35 -18.21 16.04 -5.06
CA GLU A 35 -17.46 14.79 -4.87
C GLU A 35 -16.47 14.53 -6.02
N LEU A 36 -16.79 14.95 -7.26
CA LEU A 36 -15.89 14.75 -8.39
C LEU A 36 -14.69 15.69 -8.29
N GLU A 37 -14.89 16.95 -7.94
CA GLU A 37 -13.80 17.90 -7.66
C GLU A 37 -12.91 17.42 -6.52
N LYS A 38 -13.49 16.92 -5.44
CA LYS A 38 -12.74 16.35 -4.31
C LYS A 38 -11.87 15.16 -4.75
N LEU A 39 -12.41 14.26 -5.58
CA LEU A 39 -11.65 13.15 -6.17
C LEU A 39 -10.51 13.65 -7.06
N LEU A 40 -10.75 14.69 -7.88
CA LEU A 40 -9.73 15.30 -8.73
C LEU A 40 -8.60 15.92 -7.91
N VAL A 41 -8.91 16.68 -6.86
CA VAL A 41 -7.86 17.27 -5.99
C VAL A 41 -7.07 16.18 -5.29
N SER A 42 -7.74 15.13 -4.80
CA SER A 42 -7.06 13.97 -4.21
C SER A 42 -6.10 13.32 -5.22
N LEU A 43 -6.54 13.09 -6.47
CA LEU A 43 -5.69 12.55 -7.52
C LEU A 43 -4.48 13.45 -7.83
N ILE A 44 -4.68 14.78 -7.93
CA ILE A 44 -3.58 15.73 -8.17
C ILE A 44 -2.54 15.65 -7.05
N SER A 45 -2.98 15.62 -5.79
CA SER A 45 -2.08 15.42 -4.64
C SER A 45 -1.33 14.09 -4.72
N GLN A 46 -2.00 13.00 -5.09
CA GLN A 46 -1.35 11.69 -5.25
C GLN A 46 -0.31 11.70 -6.38
N ILE A 47 -0.61 12.31 -7.53
CA ILE A 47 0.35 12.43 -8.65
C ILE A 47 1.57 13.25 -8.22
N MET A 48 1.36 14.37 -7.53
CA MET A 48 2.45 15.19 -6.99
C MET A 48 3.35 14.37 -6.06
N ALA A 49 2.74 13.57 -5.19
CA ALA A 49 3.45 12.71 -4.26
C ALA A 49 4.26 11.61 -4.99
N VAL A 50 3.68 10.99 -6.03
CA VAL A 50 4.37 10.04 -6.92
C VAL A 50 5.58 10.69 -7.58
N ILE A 51 5.45 11.92 -8.10
CA ILE A 51 6.57 12.66 -8.72
C ILE A 51 7.71 12.86 -7.71
N CYS A 52 7.40 13.30 -6.48
CA CYS A 52 8.39 13.46 -5.41
C CYS A 52 9.09 12.13 -5.07
N ILE A 53 8.34 11.04 -4.97
CA ILE A 53 8.87 9.70 -4.67
C ILE A 53 9.77 9.21 -5.80
N VAL A 54 9.33 9.33 -7.06
CA VAL A 54 10.12 8.97 -8.25
C VAL A 54 11.45 9.74 -8.26
N TYR A 55 11.42 11.04 -7.99
CA TYR A 55 12.63 11.86 -7.88
C TYR A 55 13.57 11.33 -6.79
N ILE A 56 13.06 11.06 -5.59
CA ILE A 56 13.84 10.54 -4.46
C ILE A 56 14.46 9.17 -4.79
N VAL A 57 13.69 8.27 -5.40
CA VAL A 57 14.17 6.93 -5.78
C VAL A 57 15.31 7.05 -6.79
N ASN A 58 15.13 7.85 -7.85
CA ASN A 58 16.15 8.08 -8.88
C ASN A 58 17.43 8.69 -8.29
N LYS A 59 17.29 9.64 -7.36
CA LYS A 59 18.43 10.36 -6.78
C LYS A 59 19.20 9.56 -5.73
N TYR A 60 18.54 8.71 -4.95
CA TYR A 60 19.15 8.13 -3.73
C TYR A 60 19.18 6.60 -3.63
N TYR A 61 18.40 5.87 -4.43
CA TYR A 61 18.25 4.41 -4.25
C TYR A 61 18.48 3.60 -5.52
N GLY A 62 17.84 3.96 -6.63
CA GLY A 62 17.72 3.13 -7.82
C GLY A 62 16.63 2.06 -7.70
N TRP A 63 15.81 1.93 -8.75
CA TRP A 63 14.62 1.08 -8.80
C TRP A 63 14.86 -0.39 -8.44
N LYS A 64 15.94 -0.99 -8.94
CA LYS A 64 16.26 -2.39 -8.65
C LYS A 64 16.56 -2.63 -7.16
N ASN A 65 17.11 -1.64 -6.45
CA ASN A 65 17.47 -1.80 -5.04
C ASN A 65 16.23 -1.77 -4.13
N ILE A 66 15.21 -1.01 -4.50
CA ILE A 66 13.95 -0.91 -3.75
C ILE A 66 12.89 -1.93 -4.20
N GLY A 67 13.27 -2.97 -4.94
CA GLY A 67 12.37 -4.09 -5.26
C GLY A 67 11.69 -4.03 -6.63
N PHE A 68 12.08 -3.14 -7.54
CA PHE A 68 11.64 -3.24 -8.95
C PHE A 68 12.54 -4.22 -9.70
N ARG A 69 12.42 -5.50 -9.34
CA ARG A 69 13.10 -6.62 -9.99
C ARG A 69 12.07 -7.54 -10.64
N LYS A 70 12.53 -8.37 -11.58
CA LYS A 70 11.72 -9.44 -12.18
C LYS A 70 11.20 -10.36 -11.06
N ILE A 71 9.92 -10.70 -11.14
CA ILE A 71 9.26 -11.58 -10.18
C ILE A 71 9.86 -12.99 -10.33
N LYS A 72 10.25 -13.62 -9.21
CA LYS A 72 10.68 -15.01 -9.21
C LYS A 72 9.46 -15.93 -9.20
N LEU A 73 9.10 -16.50 -10.35
CA LEU A 73 7.95 -17.40 -10.53
C LEU A 73 7.84 -18.49 -9.46
N LYS A 74 8.96 -19.13 -9.06
CA LYS A 74 8.95 -20.15 -8.00
C LYS A 74 8.41 -19.66 -6.64
N ASN A 75 8.48 -18.35 -6.39
CA ASN A 75 8.04 -17.74 -5.13
C ASN A 75 6.63 -17.13 -5.23
N THR A 76 6.01 -17.06 -6.43
CA THR A 76 4.66 -16.49 -6.59
C THR A 76 3.58 -17.35 -5.94
N ILE A 77 3.86 -18.63 -5.65
CA ILE A 77 2.97 -19.50 -4.87
C ILE A 77 2.57 -18.90 -3.52
N TRP A 78 3.43 -18.09 -2.90
CA TRP A 78 3.13 -17.40 -1.65
C TRP A 78 2.09 -16.30 -1.80
N PHE A 79 1.85 -15.85 -3.03
CA PHE A 79 0.83 -14.87 -3.38
C PHE A 79 -0.50 -15.53 -3.78
N PHE A 80 -0.54 -16.84 -3.97
CA PHE A 80 -1.74 -17.56 -4.39
C PHE A 80 -2.97 -17.33 -3.48
N PRO A 81 -2.85 -17.34 -2.14
CA PRO A 81 -4.00 -17.04 -1.26
C PRO A 81 -4.62 -15.66 -1.51
N TYR A 82 -3.82 -14.67 -1.90
CA TYR A 82 -4.29 -13.33 -2.23
C TYR A 82 -5.03 -13.29 -3.56
N ILE A 83 -4.59 -14.09 -4.54
CA ILE A 83 -5.28 -14.23 -5.84
C ILE A 83 -6.66 -14.87 -5.64
N VAL A 84 -6.76 -15.89 -4.77
CA VAL A 84 -8.03 -16.55 -4.43
C VAL A 84 -9.03 -15.56 -3.81
N ILE A 85 -8.56 -14.56 -3.07
CA ILE A 85 -9.42 -13.48 -2.55
C ILE A 85 -9.77 -12.46 -3.65
N LEU A 86 -8.75 -12.01 -4.40
CA LEU A 86 -8.88 -10.89 -5.32
C LEU A 86 -9.72 -11.22 -6.56
N VAL A 87 -9.64 -12.45 -7.09
CA VAL A 87 -10.38 -12.86 -8.29
C VAL A 87 -11.90 -12.77 -8.09
N PRO A 88 -12.50 -13.34 -7.03
CA PRO A 88 -13.92 -13.15 -6.73
C PRO A 88 -14.31 -11.68 -6.52
N MET A 89 -13.46 -10.88 -5.87
CA MET A 89 -13.71 -9.45 -5.69
C MET A 89 -13.79 -8.71 -7.03
N VAL A 90 -12.83 -8.95 -7.94
CA VAL A 90 -12.82 -8.37 -9.28
C VAL A 90 -14.05 -8.83 -10.06
N TRP A 91 -14.36 -10.12 -10.01
CA TRP A 91 -15.51 -10.69 -10.71
C TRP A 91 -16.83 -10.07 -10.28
N GLU A 92 -17.08 -9.98 -8.97
CA GLU A 92 -18.31 -9.40 -8.43
C GLU A 92 -18.42 -7.91 -8.76
N PHE A 93 -17.32 -7.16 -8.64
CA PHE A 93 -17.27 -5.75 -9.02
C PHE A 93 -17.60 -5.55 -10.52
N LEU A 94 -17.01 -6.36 -11.40
CA LEU A 94 -17.26 -6.27 -12.85
C LEU A 94 -18.71 -6.62 -13.21
N ILE A 95 -19.29 -7.66 -12.60
CA ILE A 95 -20.70 -8.01 -12.83
C ILE A 95 -21.63 -6.89 -12.38
N ASN A 96 -21.42 -6.35 -11.17
CA ASN A 96 -22.25 -5.26 -10.65
C ASN A 96 -22.09 -4.00 -11.51
N THR A 97 -20.87 -3.69 -11.96
CA THR A 97 -20.62 -2.59 -12.89
C THR A 97 -21.34 -2.80 -14.21
N PHE A 98 -21.25 -3.99 -14.81
CA PHE A 98 -21.90 -4.30 -16.09
C PHE A 98 -23.43 -4.22 -15.99
N LYS A 99 -24.02 -4.76 -14.92
CA LYS A 99 -25.48 -4.71 -14.69
C LYS A 99 -26.01 -3.28 -14.57
N ASN A 100 -25.22 -2.36 -14.03
CA ASN A 100 -25.61 -0.96 -13.82
C ASN A 100 -25.02 0.00 -14.87
N ALA A 101 -24.28 -0.50 -15.87
CA ALA A 101 -23.56 0.33 -16.82
C ALA A 101 -24.47 1.27 -17.62
N ALA A 102 -25.69 0.83 -17.95
CA ALA A 102 -26.66 1.63 -18.67
C ALA A 102 -27.22 2.82 -17.85
N SER A 103 -27.19 2.73 -16.51
CA SER A 103 -27.63 3.81 -15.62
C SER A 103 -26.50 4.77 -15.22
N PHE A 104 -25.26 4.49 -15.60
CA PHE A 104 -24.12 5.32 -15.22
C PHE A 104 -24.04 6.59 -16.08
N SER A 105 -23.93 7.73 -15.42
CA SER A 105 -23.64 9.00 -16.07
C SER A 105 -22.16 9.09 -16.48
N ALA A 106 -21.82 10.08 -17.30
CA ALA A 106 -20.42 10.41 -17.60
C ALA A 106 -19.62 10.74 -16.33
N SER A 107 -20.23 11.39 -15.34
CA SER A 107 -19.56 11.69 -14.06
C SER A 107 -19.26 10.44 -13.24
N THR A 108 -20.12 9.41 -13.28
CA THR A 108 -19.84 8.12 -12.63
C THR A 108 -18.63 7.43 -13.26
N TRP A 109 -18.58 7.38 -14.60
CA TRP A 109 -17.42 6.81 -15.31
C TRP A 109 -16.13 7.59 -15.05
N ALA A 110 -16.20 8.92 -15.02
CA ALA A 110 -15.07 9.77 -14.66
C ALA A 110 -14.61 9.49 -13.21
N GLY A 111 -15.54 9.40 -12.27
CA GLY A 111 -15.26 9.09 -10.86
C GLY A 111 -14.57 7.72 -10.69
N LEU A 112 -15.03 6.69 -11.40
CA LEU A 112 -14.39 5.37 -11.42
C LEU A 112 -12.95 5.45 -11.95
N PHE A 113 -12.75 6.15 -13.07
CA PHE A 113 -11.42 6.29 -13.66
C PHE A 113 -10.46 7.06 -12.75
N ILE A 114 -10.90 8.17 -12.17
CA ILE A 114 -10.12 8.97 -11.21
C ILE A 114 -9.80 8.15 -9.97
N THR A 115 -10.77 7.39 -9.45
CA THR A 115 -10.58 6.50 -8.30
C THR A 115 -9.55 5.41 -8.60
N PHE A 116 -9.56 4.83 -9.80
CA PHE A 116 -8.55 3.87 -10.23
C PHE A 116 -7.13 4.47 -10.24
N LEU A 117 -6.97 5.66 -10.85
CA LEU A 117 -5.67 6.34 -10.88
C LEU A 117 -5.21 6.75 -9.48
N GLY A 118 -6.13 7.16 -8.61
CA GLY A 118 -5.84 7.48 -7.21
C GLY A 118 -5.39 6.24 -6.45
N ALA A 119 -6.12 5.13 -6.57
CA ALA A 119 -5.78 3.86 -5.94
C ALA A 119 -4.42 3.31 -6.43
N LEU A 120 -4.13 3.43 -7.73
CA LEU A 120 -2.84 3.07 -8.30
C LEU A 120 -1.71 3.92 -7.72
N SER A 121 -1.93 5.23 -7.61
CA SER A 121 -0.94 6.17 -7.10
C SER A 121 -0.64 5.94 -5.60
N VAL A 122 -1.68 5.63 -4.80
CA VAL A 122 -1.55 5.21 -3.39
C VAL A 122 -0.81 3.89 -3.28
N GLY A 123 -1.29 2.85 -3.98
CA GLY A 123 -0.71 1.51 -3.95
C GLY A 123 0.76 1.50 -4.37
N PHE A 124 1.11 2.30 -5.39
CA PHE A 124 2.49 2.52 -5.78
C PHE A 124 3.28 3.25 -4.69
N SER A 125 2.82 4.43 -4.26
CA SER A 125 3.56 5.29 -3.33
C SER A 125 3.87 4.59 -2.01
N GLU A 126 2.87 3.96 -1.41
CA GLU A 126 3.02 3.30 -0.11
C GLU A 126 3.91 2.06 -0.20
N GLU A 127 3.78 1.22 -1.23
CA GLU A 127 4.67 0.08 -1.40
C GLU A 127 6.12 0.52 -1.67
N VAL A 128 6.32 1.58 -2.48
CA VAL A 128 7.66 2.15 -2.73
C VAL A 128 8.27 2.71 -1.45
N ILE A 129 7.51 3.44 -0.64
CA ILE A 129 7.99 3.99 0.63
C ILE A 129 8.33 2.87 1.59
N PHE A 130 7.40 1.96 1.87
CA PHE A 130 7.56 1.05 3.00
C PHE A 130 8.31 -0.23 2.62
N ARG A 131 7.99 -0.88 1.50
CA ARG A 131 8.63 -2.14 1.08
C ARG A 131 9.90 -1.91 0.25
N GLY A 132 10.02 -0.72 -0.33
CA GLY A 132 11.23 -0.27 -1.02
C GLY A 132 12.17 0.52 -0.13
N ILE A 133 11.87 1.82 0.06
CA ILE A 133 12.75 2.81 0.69
C ILE A 133 13.06 2.48 2.15
N TYR A 134 12.05 2.21 2.99
CA TYR A 134 12.26 1.86 4.40
C TYR A 134 13.03 0.55 4.53
N LEU A 135 12.56 -0.50 3.84
CA LEU A 135 13.21 -1.80 3.91
C LEU A 135 14.69 -1.72 3.52
N GLU A 136 15.01 -1.04 2.42
CA GLU A 136 16.39 -0.84 1.96
C GLU A 136 17.21 0.04 2.92
N SER A 137 16.63 1.12 3.44
CA SER A 137 17.32 2.08 4.33
C SER A 137 17.66 1.51 5.69
N PHE A 138 16.82 0.61 6.22
CA PHE A 138 17.03 0.04 7.55
C PHE A 138 17.73 -1.33 7.50
N LYS A 139 17.80 -2.00 6.34
CA LYS A 139 18.56 -3.24 6.15
C LYS A 139 20.08 -3.07 6.27
N SER A 140 20.64 -1.92 5.87
CA SER A 140 22.10 -1.72 5.87
C SER A 140 22.70 -1.70 7.28
N ASP A 141 21.93 -1.23 8.26
CA ASP A 141 22.43 -0.90 9.60
C ASP A 141 21.84 -1.80 10.70
N LYS A 142 20.85 -2.63 10.36
CA LYS A 142 20.13 -3.50 11.29
C LYS A 142 19.98 -4.88 10.67
N THR A 143 19.50 -5.83 11.47
CA THR A 143 19.08 -7.13 10.93
C THR A 143 17.88 -6.95 10.01
N VAL A 144 17.74 -7.83 9.02
CA VAL A 144 16.58 -7.84 8.10
C VAL A 144 15.26 -7.81 8.88
N ILE A 145 15.18 -8.56 9.98
CA ILE A 145 14.00 -8.61 10.85
C ILE A 145 13.66 -7.24 11.46
N LYS A 146 14.65 -6.50 11.96
CA LYS A 146 14.41 -5.15 12.50
C LYS A 146 13.95 -4.18 11.40
N ALA A 147 14.52 -4.27 10.20
CA ALA A 147 14.08 -3.46 9.06
C ALA A 147 12.63 -3.78 8.65
N MET A 148 12.23 -5.06 8.68
CA MET A 148 10.85 -5.47 8.45
C MET A 148 9.90 -4.85 9.48
N ILE A 149 10.25 -4.93 10.78
CA ILE A 149 9.45 -4.37 11.88
C ILE A 149 9.23 -2.87 11.69
N ILE A 150 10.32 -2.12 11.44
CA ILE A 150 10.25 -0.67 11.24
C ILE A 150 9.39 -0.33 10.02
N SER A 151 9.52 -1.09 8.93
CA SER A 151 8.76 -0.87 7.70
C SER A 151 7.25 -1.09 7.90
N TYR A 152 6.82 -2.24 8.45
CA TYR A 152 5.38 -2.52 8.55
C TYR A 152 4.70 -1.68 9.63
N LEU A 153 5.37 -1.41 10.76
CA LEU A 153 4.83 -0.50 11.77
C LEU A 153 4.78 0.93 11.25
N GLY A 154 5.80 1.37 10.49
CA GLY A 154 5.80 2.66 9.83
C GLY A 154 4.60 2.84 8.89
N PHE A 155 4.30 1.81 8.09
CA PHE A 155 3.11 1.77 7.21
C PHE A 155 1.81 1.90 8.02
N SER A 156 1.72 1.21 9.14
CA SER A 156 0.51 1.20 9.97
C SER A 156 0.30 2.55 10.66
N VAL A 157 1.30 3.02 11.39
CA VAL A 157 1.26 4.24 12.19
C VAL A 157 1.07 5.48 11.32
N PHE A 158 1.56 5.46 10.07
CA PHE A 158 1.33 6.54 9.10
C PHE A 158 -0.16 6.90 8.95
N HIS A 159 -1.09 5.94 9.11
CA HIS A 159 -2.53 6.20 8.99
C HIS A 159 -3.11 7.09 10.09
N ILE A 160 -2.34 7.42 11.14
CA ILE A 160 -2.74 8.41 12.16
C ILE A 160 -3.04 9.78 11.55
N VAL A 161 -2.48 10.06 10.36
CA VAL A 161 -2.73 11.30 9.61
C VAL A 161 -4.21 11.52 9.29
N ASN A 162 -4.98 10.43 9.21
CA ASN A 162 -6.41 10.49 8.94
C ASN A 162 -7.22 11.15 10.06
N LEU A 163 -6.69 11.26 11.29
CA LEU A 163 -7.32 12.06 12.36
C LEU A 163 -7.40 13.53 11.95
N PHE A 164 -6.35 14.06 11.33
CA PHE A 164 -6.32 15.43 10.83
C PHE A 164 -7.21 15.65 9.61
N LEU A 165 -7.68 14.57 8.98
CA LEU A 165 -8.65 14.57 7.88
C LEU A 165 -10.10 14.39 8.38
N GLY A 166 -10.33 14.42 9.69
CA GLY A 166 -11.66 14.40 10.30
C GLY A 166 -12.20 13.01 10.67
N ASN A 167 -11.42 11.94 10.47
CA ASN A 167 -11.84 10.61 10.93
C ASN A 167 -11.80 10.50 12.46
N SER A 168 -12.74 9.74 13.02
CA SER A 168 -12.79 9.49 14.46
C SER A 168 -11.58 8.66 14.93
N PHE A 169 -11.24 8.78 16.20
CA PHE A 169 -10.18 7.96 16.82
C PHE A 169 -10.43 6.45 16.63
N ALA A 170 -11.68 6.00 16.80
CA ALA A 170 -12.03 4.59 16.63
C ALA A 170 -11.80 4.10 15.19
N GLN A 171 -12.20 4.88 14.19
CA GLN A 171 -11.97 4.54 12.78
C GLN A 171 -10.47 4.45 12.48
N VAL A 172 -9.68 5.44 12.89
CA VAL A 172 -8.24 5.45 12.65
C VAL A 172 -7.54 4.30 13.37
N PHE A 173 -7.94 4.00 14.60
CA PHE A 173 -7.39 2.88 15.36
C PHE A 173 -7.63 1.53 14.65
N ILE A 174 -8.86 1.31 14.14
CA ILE A 174 -9.17 0.13 13.33
C ILE A 174 -8.32 0.12 12.05
N THR A 175 -8.17 1.25 11.36
CA THR A 175 -7.32 1.36 10.17
C THR A 175 -5.87 0.99 10.48
N ILE A 176 -5.31 1.44 11.61
CA ILE A 176 -3.94 1.09 12.04
C ILE A 176 -3.82 -0.43 12.26
N ILE A 177 -4.80 -1.06 12.91
CA ILE A 177 -4.79 -2.52 13.13
C ILE A 177 -4.85 -3.27 11.79
N VAL A 178 -5.83 -2.96 10.94
CA VAL A 178 -6.03 -3.65 9.67
C VAL A 178 -4.84 -3.44 8.72
N SER A 179 -4.34 -2.20 8.61
CA SER A 179 -3.15 -1.90 7.82
C SER A 179 -1.90 -2.58 8.39
N SER A 180 -1.81 -2.81 9.71
CA SER A 180 -0.69 -3.56 10.28
C SER A 180 -0.65 -5.02 9.88
N LEU A 181 -1.80 -5.67 9.73
CA LEU A 181 -1.87 -7.05 9.26
C LEU A 181 -1.42 -7.17 7.79
N LEU A 182 -1.88 -6.24 6.94
CA LEU A 182 -1.42 -6.14 5.54
C LEU A 182 0.08 -5.79 5.49
N GLY A 183 0.50 -4.85 6.32
CA GLY A 183 1.88 -4.49 6.63
C GLY A 183 2.77 -5.72 6.83
N PHE A 184 2.37 -6.51 7.82
CA PHE A 184 3.06 -7.68 8.32
C PHE A 184 3.27 -8.74 7.25
N SER A 185 2.26 -9.04 6.43
CA SER A 185 2.39 -10.04 5.37
C SER A 185 3.17 -9.51 4.16
N PHE A 186 2.88 -8.28 3.72
CA PHE A 186 3.44 -7.71 2.49
C PHE A 186 4.94 -7.45 2.58
N ILE A 187 5.45 -7.11 3.77
CA ILE A 187 6.89 -6.95 3.97
C ILE A 187 7.64 -8.27 3.87
N ALA A 188 7.02 -9.38 4.29
CA ALA A 188 7.61 -10.70 4.16
C ALA A 188 7.52 -11.21 2.70
N LEU A 189 6.40 -10.93 2.03
CA LEU A 189 6.21 -11.22 0.61
C LEU A 189 7.22 -10.48 -0.26
N SER A 190 7.48 -9.19 -0.03
CA SER A 190 8.45 -8.43 -0.81
C SER A 190 9.87 -9.01 -0.70
N ILE A 191 10.27 -9.49 0.48
CA ILE A 191 11.54 -10.21 0.68
C ILE A 191 11.55 -11.55 -0.05
N LYS A 192 10.45 -12.30 0.04
CA LYS A 192 10.36 -13.64 -0.56
C LYS A 192 10.33 -13.57 -2.09
N LEU A 193 9.58 -12.64 -2.66
CA LEU A 193 9.44 -12.42 -4.09
C LEU A 193 10.65 -11.67 -4.68
N GLU A 194 11.41 -10.96 -3.84
CA GLU A 194 12.44 -9.99 -4.24
C GLU A 194 11.88 -8.91 -5.18
N SER A 195 10.58 -8.66 -5.08
CA SER A 195 9.84 -7.76 -5.95
C SER A 195 8.64 -7.19 -5.19
N ILE A 196 8.30 -5.92 -5.46
CA ILE A 196 7.11 -5.27 -4.89
C ILE A 196 5.95 -5.17 -5.89
N TRP A 197 6.12 -5.60 -7.14
CA TRP A 197 5.10 -5.48 -8.18
C TRP A 197 3.76 -6.14 -7.82
N LEU A 198 3.79 -7.36 -7.27
CA LEU A 198 2.56 -8.06 -6.88
C LEU A 198 1.84 -7.36 -5.72
N ASN A 199 2.59 -6.79 -4.78
CA ASN A 199 2.01 -5.99 -3.70
C ASN A 199 1.33 -4.74 -4.25
N ILE A 200 1.98 -4.02 -5.18
CA ILE A 200 1.41 -2.82 -5.82
C ILE A 200 0.11 -3.16 -6.53
N ILE A 201 0.09 -4.24 -7.32
CA ILE A 201 -1.09 -4.68 -8.06
C ILE A 201 -2.23 -5.02 -7.09
N PHE A 202 -1.95 -5.86 -6.08
CA PHE A 202 -2.98 -6.23 -5.11
C PHE A 202 -3.51 -5.00 -4.37
N HIS A 203 -2.62 -4.15 -3.85
CA HIS A 203 -3.01 -2.97 -3.07
C HIS A 203 -3.85 -2.00 -3.90
N THR A 204 -3.45 -1.77 -5.15
CA THR A 204 -4.21 -0.95 -6.11
C THR A 204 -5.60 -1.52 -6.34
N THR A 205 -5.69 -2.81 -6.70
CA THR A 205 -6.97 -3.46 -7.00
C THR A 205 -7.87 -3.53 -5.77
N TRP A 206 -7.31 -3.85 -4.61
CA TRP A 206 -8.02 -3.88 -3.34
C TRP A 206 -8.64 -2.53 -3.01
N ASN A 207 -7.84 -1.45 -3.01
CA ASN A 207 -8.33 -0.11 -2.70
C ASN A 207 -9.35 0.36 -3.74
N PHE A 208 -9.06 0.15 -5.03
CA PHE A 208 -9.98 0.54 -6.10
C PHE A 208 -11.36 -0.12 -5.94
N ILE A 209 -11.40 -1.43 -5.71
CA ILE A 209 -12.66 -2.16 -5.55
C ILE A 209 -13.40 -1.70 -4.29
N LEU A 210 -12.72 -1.59 -3.14
CA LEU A 210 -13.37 -1.18 -1.90
C LEU A 210 -13.96 0.23 -2.00
N ILE A 211 -13.17 1.19 -2.47
CA ILE A 211 -13.60 2.59 -2.60
C ILE A 211 -14.73 2.70 -3.62
N SER A 212 -14.56 2.10 -4.81
CA SER A 212 -15.58 2.19 -5.87
C SER A 212 -16.88 1.49 -5.48
N SER A 213 -16.79 0.32 -4.81
CA SER A 213 -17.98 -0.40 -4.35
C SER A 213 -18.71 0.38 -3.25
N GLN A 214 -17.98 1.02 -2.34
CA GLN A 214 -18.57 1.89 -1.33
C GLN A 214 -19.28 3.09 -1.98
N THR A 215 -18.65 3.77 -2.94
CA THR A 215 -19.24 4.92 -3.64
C THR A 215 -20.49 4.54 -4.44
N LEU A 216 -20.48 3.36 -5.07
CA LEU A 216 -21.59 2.88 -5.91
C LEU A 216 -22.63 2.04 -5.15
N ASN A 217 -22.46 1.87 -3.83
CA ASN A 217 -23.26 0.98 -2.99
C ASN A 217 -23.34 -0.48 -3.51
N PHE A 218 -22.23 -0.99 -4.05
CA PHE A 218 -22.11 -2.39 -4.47
C PHE A 218 -21.71 -3.29 -3.29
N SER A 219 -22.23 -4.51 -3.28
CA SER A 219 -21.68 -5.55 -2.41
C SER A 219 -20.26 -5.88 -2.86
N VAL A 220 -19.37 -6.06 -1.88
CA VAL A 220 -18.04 -6.62 -2.08
C VAL A 220 -18.09 -8.11 -1.78
N SER A 221 -17.33 -8.90 -2.53
CA SER A 221 -17.29 -10.34 -2.35
C SER A 221 -16.98 -10.75 -0.91
N LYS A 222 -17.70 -11.76 -0.41
CA LYS A 222 -17.53 -12.31 0.94
C LYS A 222 -16.11 -12.82 1.18
N THR A 223 -15.38 -13.18 0.14
CA THR A 223 -13.97 -13.60 0.24
C THR A 223 -13.06 -12.49 0.76
N SER A 224 -13.43 -11.22 0.59
CA SER A 224 -12.70 -10.08 1.18
C SER A 224 -12.61 -10.17 2.71
N GLY A 225 -13.60 -10.79 3.36
CA GLY A 225 -13.61 -11.01 4.81
C GLY A 225 -12.50 -11.92 5.31
N LEU A 226 -11.85 -12.70 4.43
CA LEU A 226 -10.78 -13.64 4.77
C LEU A 226 -9.37 -13.00 4.72
N ILE A 227 -9.26 -11.72 4.37
CA ILE A 227 -7.97 -11.08 4.12
C ILE A 227 -7.10 -11.01 5.38
N SER A 228 -7.71 -10.82 6.55
CA SER A 228 -7.01 -10.71 7.83
C SER A 228 -6.37 -12.05 8.21
N GLU A 229 -7.13 -13.13 8.04
CA GLU A 229 -6.71 -14.51 8.28
C GLU A 229 -5.58 -14.90 7.33
N VAL A 230 -5.71 -14.57 6.04
CA VAL A 230 -4.65 -14.80 5.04
C VAL A 230 -3.38 -14.01 5.37
N ASN A 231 -3.51 -12.74 5.77
CA ASN A 231 -2.38 -11.92 6.18
C ASN A 231 -1.64 -12.51 7.38
N ILE A 232 -2.37 -12.93 8.42
CA ILE A 232 -1.81 -13.55 9.62
C ILE A 232 -1.13 -14.87 9.27
N LEU A 233 -1.79 -15.76 8.52
CA LEU A 233 -1.28 -17.08 8.19
C LEU A 233 -0.03 -17.00 7.30
N VAL A 234 -0.14 -16.34 6.15
CA VAL A 234 0.97 -16.21 5.19
C VAL A 234 2.11 -15.40 5.79
N GLY A 235 1.79 -14.30 6.48
CA GLY A 235 2.77 -13.50 7.19
C GLY A 235 3.54 -14.34 8.20
N SER A 236 2.87 -15.04 9.10
CA SER A 236 3.53 -15.82 10.17
C SER A 236 4.48 -16.87 9.60
N ILE A 237 4.04 -17.63 8.59
CA ILE A 237 4.88 -18.64 7.93
C ILE A 237 6.12 -17.99 7.31
N LEU A 238 5.95 -16.92 6.53
CA LEU A 238 7.06 -16.25 5.88
C LEU A 238 8.03 -15.59 6.86
N TRP A 239 7.53 -14.97 7.93
CA TRP A 239 8.34 -14.41 9.00
C TRP A 239 9.19 -15.49 9.67
N LEU A 240 8.61 -16.64 10.02
CA LEU A 240 9.36 -17.76 10.60
C LEU A 240 10.45 -18.28 9.64
N MET A 241 10.15 -18.40 8.34
CA MET A 241 11.13 -18.80 7.32
C MET A 241 12.29 -17.79 7.23
N ILE A 242 11.99 -16.49 7.24
CA ILE A 242 13.02 -15.43 7.16
C ILE A 242 13.86 -15.41 8.44
N ILE A 243 13.25 -15.49 9.63
CA ILE A 243 13.96 -15.54 10.91
C ILE A 243 14.91 -16.74 10.97
N LYS A 244 14.45 -17.94 10.59
CA LYS A 244 15.29 -19.14 10.54
C LYS A 244 16.49 -18.94 9.60
N LYS A 245 16.26 -18.40 8.39
CA LYS A 245 17.32 -18.13 7.41
C LYS A 245 18.36 -17.14 7.95
N GLU A 246 17.92 -16.07 8.62
CA GLU A 246 18.83 -15.07 9.19
C GLU A 246 19.65 -15.64 10.37
N LYS A 247 19.03 -16.44 11.25
CA LYS A 247 19.76 -17.14 12.33
C LYS A 247 20.85 -18.06 11.80
N THR A 248 20.56 -18.84 10.75
CA THR A 248 21.56 -19.75 10.13
C THR A 248 22.72 -18.96 9.53
N LYS A 249 22.47 -17.84 8.83
CA LYS A 249 23.54 -16.98 8.31
C LYS A 249 24.43 -16.43 9.41
N THR A 250 23.85 -15.97 10.52
CA THR A 250 24.63 -15.46 11.66
C THR A 250 25.48 -16.55 12.31
N LYS A 251 24.95 -17.78 12.43
CA LYS A 251 25.72 -18.92 12.96
C LYS A 251 26.90 -19.25 12.06
N ASN A 252 26.69 -19.37 10.75
CA ASN A 252 27.76 -19.71 9.79
C ASN A 252 28.87 -18.63 9.74
N LYS A 253 28.52 -17.35 9.89
CA LYS A 253 29.51 -16.27 9.93
C LYS A 253 30.40 -16.31 11.18
N LYS A 254 29.89 -16.85 12.30
CA LYS A 254 30.66 -17.02 13.54
C LYS A 254 31.60 -18.23 13.52
N THR A 255 31.34 -19.23 12.67
CA THR A 255 32.18 -20.43 12.54
C THR A 255 33.30 -20.28 11.51
N THR A 256 33.26 -19.23 10.68
CA THR A 256 34.28 -18.94 9.66
C THR A 256 35.27 -17.83 10.08
N VAL A 257 35.19 -17.38 11.32
CA VAL A 257 36.10 -16.41 11.96
C VAL A 257 36.79 -17.14 13.11
#